data_AF-A0A2P6MX62-F1
#
_entry.id   AF-A0A2P6MX62-F1
#
_cell.length_a   1.000
_cell.length_b   1.000
_cell.length_c   1.000
_cell.angle_alpha   90.00
_cell.angle_beta   90.00
_cell.angle_gamma   90.00
#
_symmetry.space_group_name_H-M   'P 1'
#
loop_
_entity.id
_entity.type
_entity.pdbx_description
1 polymer ?
#
loop_
_entity_poly.entity_id
_entity_poly.type
_entity_poly.pdbx_seq_one_letter_code
_entity_poly.pdbx_strand_id
1 'polypeptide(L)'
;MDAGDGHPNRQFAILRLTCKLWKDMGRLTLSVDSFSHCLTSNDLLLAVKGGHVESLRFLLTRKELDPSCEDNQLISIASENDSTEIVRLLLDDNRIDPSAADDRAIISAAKHGRTDNVQLLLSDRRVDPSSKNDQVIRVAASRGHTETVRLLMSDSRVDPSAENNVAIREAAFRGHTETVRLLLTHPRVDPSAEDNQTTIDAASGGHTETVRLLMSDPRVDPSADDSYAIISSATWGYSETLRLLLSDRRMDPSARDNEAIIEAASRGHTENVRLLLSDSRVNPSAQDNQAIVSSADQGHTETVRLLLTDHRVDPSARDNDAIVEALCSGHSETARLLLSDARVNPSAQANQAIRYAALLGLTEMVRLLLSDPRVDPSAYDNEAFTMAASDGRTETVRLLLSDPRVDPSALDNYSIRMAVSAGYAETVQLLLSDPRVDPSARDNVAIICAAEEGHSEIVRLLLADERVDPSKDGLIRSAAASGHADIVKLLLSHPRVDAAAQIPEAERYAEQGGHTEVVQLLNDYKRQMSQVHAMRF
;
A
#
# COMPACT_ATOMS: atom_id res chain seq x y z
N MET A 1 -50.76 -21.93 26.16
CA MET A 1 -49.79 -22.71 26.96
C MET A 1 -48.88 -23.36 25.94
N ASP A 2 -47.85 -22.61 25.59
CA ASP A 2 -46.84 -22.91 24.57
C ASP A 2 -45.74 -23.78 25.14
N ALA A 3 -45.52 -24.92 24.51
CA ALA A 3 -44.25 -25.65 24.52
C ALA A 3 -44.26 -26.65 23.35
N GLY A 4 -43.45 -26.37 22.32
CA GLY A 4 -43.30 -27.32 21.21
C GLY A 4 -42.63 -26.74 19.96
N ASP A 5 -41.71 -25.78 20.11
CA ASP A 5 -40.95 -25.26 18.98
C ASP A 5 -39.53 -25.83 19.01
N GLY A 6 -39.11 -26.39 17.86
CA GLY A 6 -37.73 -26.77 17.58
C GLY A 6 -37.32 -28.21 17.88
N HIS A 7 -37.65 -29.18 17.02
CA HIS A 7 -36.82 -30.41 16.90
C HIS A 7 -36.84 -31.19 15.56
N PRO A 8 -37.78 -31.06 14.60
CA PRO A 8 -37.67 -31.82 13.34
C PRO A 8 -36.50 -31.34 12.48
N ASN A 9 -36.31 -30.02 12.34
CA ASN A 9 -35.31 -29.46 11.43
C ASN A 9 -33.84 -29.70 11.85
N ARG A 10 -33.54 -29.81 13.16
CA ARG A 10 -32.16 -30.05 13.65
C ARG A 10 -31.75 -31.52 13.61
N GLN A 11 -32.65 -32.46 13.92
CA GLN A 11 -32.36 -33.90 13.76
C GLN A 11 -32.28 -34.30 12.28
N PHE A 12 -33.09 -33.68 11.41
CA PHE A 12 -33.01 -33.89 9.96
C PHE A 12 -31.75 -33.26 9.32
N ALA A 13 -31.23 -32.14 9.82
CA ALA A 13 -29.98 -31.56 9.35
C ALA A 13 -28.78 -32.51 9.55
N ILE A 14 -28.77 -33.26 10.66
CA ILE A 14 -27.74 -34.27 10.96
C ILE A 14 -27.89 -35.52 10.08
N LEU A 15 -29.14 -35.95 9.77
CA LEU A 15 -29.43 -37.04 8.83
C LEU A 15 -29.06 -36.68 7.38
N ARG A 16 -29.28 -35.42 6.96
CA ARG A 16 -28.86 -34.86 5.65
C ARG A 16 -27.34 -34.94 5.43
N LEU A 17 -26.54 -34.84 6.50
CA LEU A 17 -25.08 -34.90 6.48
C LEU A 17 -24.50 -36.33 6.50
N THR A 18 -25.30 -37.34 6.87
CA THR A 18 -24.79 -38.69 7.22
C THR A 18 -25.33 -39.84 6.36
N CYS A 19 -26.45 -39.66 5.64
CA CYS A 19 -27.04 -40.73 4.83
C CYS A 19 -26.39 -40.88 3.44
N LYS A 20 -25.60 -41.94 3.27
CA LYS A 20 -25.01 -42.38 1.98
C LYS A 20 -26.04 -42.75 0.90
N LEU A 21 -27.29 -43.02 1.27
CA LEU A 21 -28.38 -43.40 0.36
C LEU A 21 -29.69 -42.78 0.87
N TRP A 22 -30.15 -41.68 0.25
CA TRP A 22 -31.48 -41.13 0.50
C TRP A 22 -32.63 -42.14 0.25
N LYS A 23 -32.36 -43.14 -0.60
CA LYS A 23 -33.24 -44.27 -0.91
C LYS A 23 -33.61 -45.11 0.32
N ASP A 24 -32.74 -45.17 1.34
CA ASP A 24 -32.98 -45.97 2.54
C ASP A 24 -33.89 -45.27 3.56
N MET A 25 -33.97 -43.93 3.53
CA MET A 25 -34.98 -43.19 4.32
C MET A 25 -36.41 -43.49 3.85
N GLY A 26 -36.62 -43.64 2.54
CA GLY A 26 -37.92 -44.02 1.97
C GLY A 26 -38.32 -45.48 2.20
N ARG A 27 -37.36 -46.36 2.56
CA ARG A 27 -37.64 -47.78 2.87
C ARG A 27 -37.92 -48.06 4.35
N LEU A 28 -37.41 -47.22 5.25
CA LEU A 28 -37.58 -47.39 6.70
C LEU A 28 -38.94 -46.90 7.23
N THR A 29 -39.75 -46.24 6.39
CA THR A 29 -41.07 -45.71 6.77
C THR A 29 -42.12 -46.18 5.78
N LEU A 30 -43.16 -46.86 6.27
CA LEU A 30 -44.24 -47.51 5.51
C LEU A 30 -45.19 -46.54 4.76
N SER A 31 -44.75 -45.34 4.39
CA SER A 31 -45.50 -44.43 3.52
C SER A 31 -44.55 -43.48 2.80
N VAL A 32 -44.38 -43.71 1.50
CA VAL A 32 -43.50 -42.95 0.60
C VAL A 32 -44.04 -41.53 0.32
N ASP A 33 -45.29 -41.25 0.71
CA ASP A 33 -46.01 -40.00 0.45
C ASP A 33 -46.06 -39.04 1.66
N SER A 34 -45.68 -39.48 2.87
CA SER A 34 -45.80 -38.66 4.09
C SER A 34 -44.72 -37.57 4.24
N PHE A 35 -43.72 -37.53 3.35
CA PHE A 35 -42.52 -36.70 3.51
C PHE A 35 -42.28 -35.70 2.36
N SER A 36 -43.13 -35.68 1.33
CA SER A 36 -43.02 -34.77 0.19
C SER A 36 -43.04 -33.29 0.62
N HIS A 37 -43.78 -32.97 1.69
CA HIS A 37 -43.90 -31.62 2.23
C HIS A 37 -42.65 -31.07 2.94
N CYS A 38 -41.67 -31.91 3.28
CA CYS A 38 -40.44 -31.49 3.98
C CYS A 38 -39.24 -31.30 3.05
N LEU A 39 -39.35 -31.73 1.78
CA LEU A 39 -38.28 -31.61 0.79
C LEU A 39 -38.32 -30.23 0.13
N THR A 40 -37.15 -29.65 -0.06
CA THR A 40 -36.98 -28.31 -0.61
C THR A 40 -35.97 -28.32 -1.76
N SER A 41 -35.95 -27.28 -2.60
CA SER A 41 -34.91 -27.13 -3.63
C SER A 41 -33.48 -27.11 -3.04
N ASN A 42 -33.32 -26.76 -1.76
CA ASN A 42 -32.05 -26.86 -1.07
C ASN A 42 -31.54 -28.32 -0.92
N ASP A 43 -32.45 -29.31 -0.89
CA ASP A 43 -32.07 -30.72 -0.85
C ASP A 43 -31.49 -31.20 -2.19
N LEU A 44 -32.03 -30.71 -3.33
CA LEU A 44 -31.43 -30.91 -4.66
C LEU A 44 -30.03 -30.31 -4.69
N LEU A 45 -29.88 -29.09 -4.20
CA LEU A 45 -28.59 -28.39 -4.14
C LEU A 45 -27.55 -29.15 -3.31
N LEU A 46 -27.93 -29.66 -2.13
CA LEU A 46 -27.04 -30.46 -1.29
C LEU A 46 -26.65 -31.79 -1.96
N ALA A 47 -27.57 -32.45 -2.66
CA ALA A 47 -27.27 -33.68 -3.40
C ALA A 47 -26.26 -33.43 -4.52
N VAL A 48 -26.40 -32.31 -5.26
CA VAL A 48 -25.44 -31.91 -6.30
C VAL A 48 -24.08 -31.52 -5.72
N LYS A 49 -24.05 -30.69 -4.67
CA LYS A 49 -22.81 -30.29 -3.98
C LYS A 49 -22.06 -31.49 -3.38
N GLY A 50 -22.81 -32.47 -2.87
CA GLY A 50 -22.25 -33.70 -2.28
C GLY A 50 -21.86 -34.78 -3.30
N GLY A 51 -22.12 -34.58 -4.59
CA GLY A 51 -21.84 -35.61 -5.61
C GLY A 51 -22.74 -36.85 -5.50
N HIS A 52 -23.92 -36.74 -4.90
CA HIS A 52 -24.80 -37.86 -4.59
C HIS A 52 -25.76 -38.21 -5.74
N VAL A 53 -25.25 -38.90 -6.76
CA VAL A 53 -25.97 -39.31 -7.98
C VAL A 53 -27.32 -39.97 -7.69
N GLU A 54 -27.35 -41.01 -6.86
CA GLU A 54 -28.59 -41.76 -6.58
C GLU A 54 -29.62 -40.95 -5.77
N SER A 55 -29.14 -40.08 -4.88
CA SER A 55 -30.01 -39.17 -4.13
C SER A 55 -30.63 -38.14 -5.07
N LEU A 56 -29.85 -37.56 -5.98
CA LEU A 56 -30.35 -36.64 -6.99
C LEU A 56 -31.36 -37.31 -7.92
N ARG A 57 -31.05 -38.52 -8.42
CA ARG A 57 -31.97 -39.30 -9.27
C ARG A 57 -33.32 -39.51 -8.58
N PHE A 58 -33.32 -39.86 -7.30
CA PHE A 58 -34.55 -40.01 -6.52
C PHE A 58 -35.30 -38.68 -6.37
N LEU A 59 -34.59 -37.60 -6.02
CA LEU A 59 -35.19 -36.27 -5.83
C LEU A 59 -35.84 -35.73 -7.11
N LEU A 60 -35.22 -35.91 -8.28
CA LEU A 60 -35.76 -35.46 -9.56
C LEU A 60 -37.07 -36.16 -9.97
N THR A 61 -37.37 -37.36 -9.43
CA THR A 61 -38.66 -38.04 -9.67
C THR A 61 -39.86 -37.33 -9.03
N ARG A 62 -39.62 -36.42 -8.08
CA ARG A 62 -40.66 -35.68 -7.35
C ARG A 62 -41.04 -34.43 -8.14
N LYS A 63 -42.31 -34.37 -8.56
CA LYS A 63 -42.82 -33.26 -9.38
C LYS A 63 -42.93 -31.94 -8.61
N GLU A 64 -43.01 -32.03 -7.28
CA GLU A 64 -43.13 -30.90 -6.37
C GLU A 64 -41.81 -30.11 -6.24
N LEU A 65 -40.68 -30.75 -6.56
CA LEU A 65 -39.37 -30.11 -6.53
C LEU A 65 -39.07 -29.50 -7.89
N ASP A 66 -38.80 -28.21 -7.91
CA ASP A 66 -38.37 -27.47 -9.11
C ASP A 66 -36.84 -27.44 -9.20
N PRO A 67 -36.23 -28.16 -10.16
CA PRO A 67 -34.79 -28.16 -10.36
C PRO A 67 -34.28 -26.93 -11.13
N SER A 68 -35.19 -26.13 -11.72
CA SER A 68 -34.87 -24.90 -12.46
C SER A 68 -34.77 -23.64 -11.59
N CYS A 69 -34.99 -23.79 -10.28
CA CYS A 69 -34.95 -22.68 -9.33
C CYS A 69 -33.63 -21.89 -9.37
N GLU A 70 -33.71 -20.60 -9.02
CA GLU A 70 -32.55 -19.68 -9.01
C GLU A 70 -31.83 -19.61 -10.37
N ASP A 71 -32.59 -19.48 -11.47
CA ASP A 71 -32.06 -19.40 -12.84
C ASP A 71 -31.20 -20.61 -13.22
N ASN A 72 -31.70 -21.82 -12.94
CA ASN A 72 -31.02 -23.10 -13.18
C ASN A 72 -29.61 -23.17 -12.54
N GLN A 73 -29.43 -22.57 -11.35
CA GLN A 73 -28.14 -22.62 -10.64
C GLN A 73 -27.65 -24.04 -10.38
N LEU A 74 -28.58 -25.00 -10.25
CA LEU A 74 -28.29 -26.40 -9.97
C LEU A 74 -27.36 -27.04 -11.01
N ILE A 75 -27.62 -26.81 -12.30
CA ILE A 75 -26.75 -27.33 -13.38
C ILE A 75 -25.42 -26.60 -13.44
N SER A 76 -25.37 -25.29 -13.12
CA SER A 76 -24.11 -24.56 -13.01
C SER A 76 -23.20 -25.15 -11.93
N ILE A 77 -23.73 -25.40 -10.73
CA ILE A 77 -22.96 -25.96 -9.62
C ILE A 77 -22.55 -27.40 -9.91
N ALA A 78 -23.43 -28.20 -10.54
CA ALA A 78 -23.07 -29.53 -11.01
C ALA A 78 -21.89 -29.50 -12.00
N SER A 79 -21.87 -28.49 -12.87
CA SER A 79 -20.86 -28.31 -13.91
C SER A 79 -19.49 -27.92 -13.35
N GLU A 80 -19.43 -27.29 -12.17
CA GLU A 80 -18.17 -27.00 -11.44
C GLU A 80 -17.53 -28.27 -10.85
N ASN A 81 -18.37 -29.24 -10.48
CA ASN A 81 -17.96 -30.51 -9.90
C ASN A 81 -17.48 -31.50 -10.97
N ASP A 82 -16.68 -32.47 -10.56
CA ASP A 82 -16.11 -33.50 -11.46
C ASP A 82 -17.11 -34.61 -11.85
N SER A 83 -18.41 -34.41 -11.57
CA SER A 83 -19.43 -35.45 -11.67
C SER A 83 -20.24 -35.33 -12.96
N THR A 84 -19.70 -35.86 -14.06
CA THR A 84 -20.36 -35.88 -15.38
C THR A 84 -21.72 -36.58 -15.36
N GLU A 85 -21.89 -37.59 -14.51
CA GLU A 85 -23.19 -38.29 -14.35
C GLU A 85 -24.26 -37.38 -13.75
N ILE A 86 -23.90 -36.47 -12.84
CA ILE A 86 -24.86 -35.52 -12.26
C ILE A 86 -25.32 -34.53 -13.33
N VAL A 87 -24.39 -33.99 -14.13
CA VAL A 87 -24.72 -33.09 -15.23
C VAL A 87 -25.62 -33.79 -16.25
N ARG A 88 -25.32 -35.05 -16.58
CA ARG A 88 -26.16 -35.89 -17.47
C ARG A 88 -27.58 -36.05 -16.95
N LEU A 89 -27.73 -36.40 -15.66
CA LEU A 89 -29.05 -36.55 -15.05
C LEU A 89 -29.87 -35.26 -15.03
N LEU A 90 -29.21 -34.11 -14.87
CA LEU A 90 -29.87 -32.81 -14.92
C LEU A 90 -30.27 -32.45 -16.35
N LEU A 91 -29.44 -32.74 -17.36
CA LEU A 91 -29.76 -32.50 -18.77
C LEU A 91 -30.90 -33.37 -19.30
N ASP A 92 -31.04 -34.60 -18.77
CA ASP A 92 -32.15 -35.51 -19.09
C ASP A 92 -33.51 -35.00 -18.58
N ASP A 93 -33.53 -34.08 -17.61
CA ASP A 93 -34.76 -33.44 -17.11
C ASP A 93 -35.11 -32.22 -17.98
N ASN A 94 -36.21 -32.32 -18.72
CA ASN A 94 -36.68 -31.26 -19.64
C ASN A 94 -36.97 -29.91 -18.95
N ARG A 95 -37.09 -29.87 -17.61
CA ARG A 95 -37.28 -28.62 -16.86
C ARG A 95 -35.99 -27.82 -16.72
N ILE A 96 -34.83 -28.45 -16.87
CA ILE A 96 -33.53 -27.79 -16.80
C ILE A 96 -33.22 -27.13 -18.13
N ASP A 97 -32.91 -25.84 -18.08
CA ASP A 97 -32.35 -25.08 -19.20
C ASP A 97 -30.84 -24.88 -19.00
N PRO A 98 -29.98 -25.56 -19.78
CA PRO A 98 -28.54 -25.41 -19.67
C PRO A 98 -28.01 -24.08 -20.22
N SER A 99 -28.81 -23.34 -20.97
CA SER A 99 -28.46 -22.01 -21.53
C SER A 99 -28.77 -20.85 -20.58
N ALA A 100 -29.40 -21.14 -19.43
CA ALA A 100 -29.83 -20.13 -18.47
C ALA A 100 -28.65 -19.28 -17.93
N ALA A 101 -28.97 -18.00 -17.66
CA ALA A 101 -28.02 -16.99 -17.19
C ALA A 101 -26.78 -16.85 -18.07
N ASP A 102 -27.02 -16.80 -19.39
CA ASP A 102 -26.01 -16.66 -20.44
C ASP A 102 -25.02 -17.83 -20.43
N ASP A 103 -25.55 -19.06 -20.53
CA ASP A 103 -24.76 -20.30 -20.63
C ASP A 103 -23.78 -20.49 -19.44
N ARG A 104 -24.19 -20.04 -18.25
CA ARG A 104 -23.34 -20.08 -17.05
C ARG A 104 -22.84 -21.49 -16.72
N ALA A 105 -23.60 -22.54 -17.06
CA ALA A 105 -23.19 -23.92 -16.82
C ALA A 105 -21.91 -24.30 -17.58
N ILE A 106 -21.84 -24.02 -18.88
CA ILE A 106 -20.65 -24.34 -19.68
C ILE A 106 -19.47 -23.45 -19.29
N ILE A 107 -19.72 -22.18 -18.97
CA ILE A 107 -18.70 -21.25 -18.47
C ILE A 107 -18.10 -21.75 -17.15
N SER A 108 -18.94 -22.21 -16.21
CA SER A 108 -18.50 -22.77 -14.93
C SER A 108 -17.70 -24.07 -15.11
N ALA A 109 -18.13 -24.97 -16.00
CA ALA A 109 -17.35 -26.17 -16.33
C ALA A 109 -15.98 -25.82 -16.92
N ALA A 110 -15.95 -24.88 -17.87
CA ALA A 110 -14.74 -24.43 -18.54
C ALA A 110 -13.77 -23.74 -17.58
N LYS A 111 -14.25 -22.88 -16.69
CA LYS A 111 -13.46 -22.21 -15.64
C LYS A 111 -12.75 -23.20 -14.70
N HIS A 112 -13.36 -24.35 -14.42
CA HIS A 112 -12.81 -25.37 -13.52
C HIS A 112 -12.11 -26.52 -14.28
N GLY A 113 -11.99 -26.45 -15.61
CA GLY A 113 -11.28 -27.45 -16.41
C GLY A 113 -12.01 -28.79 -16.51
N ARG A 114 -13.33 -28.80 -16.33
CA ARG A 114 -14.16 -30.02 -16.40
C ARG A 114 -14.45 -30.38 -17.86
N THR A 115 -13.43 -30.82 -18.59
CA THR A 115 -13.51 -31.10 -20.04
C THR A 115 -14.68 -32.03 -20.40
N ASP A 116 -14.91 -33.08 -19.61
CA ASP A 116 -16.02 -34.02 -19.85
C ASP A 116 -17.40 -33.35 -19.70
N ASN A 117 -17.55 -32.46 -18.72
CA ASN A 117 -18.78 -31.67 -18.54
C ASN A 117 -18.96 -30.69 -19.70
N VAL A 118 -17.88 -30.03 -20.14
CA VAL A 118 -17.92 -29.13 -21.31
C VAL A 118 -18.33 -29.91 -22.55
N GLN A 119 -17.77 -31.10 -22.79
CA GLN A 119 -18.13 -31.95 -23.93
C GLN A 119 -19.59 -32.38 -23.89
N LEU A 120 -20.08 -32.76 -22.71
CA LEU A 120 -21.48 -33.13 -22.52
C LEU A 120 -22.42 -31.95 -22.78
N LEU A 121 -22.10 -30.76 -22.25
CA LEU A 121 -22.89 -29.54 -22.44
C LEU A 121 -22.90 -29.07 -23.90
N LEU A 122 -21.75 -29.11 -24.60
CA LEU A 122 -21.66 -28.77 -26.02
C LEU A 122 -22.52 -29.70 -26.91
N SER A 123 -22.75 -30.94 -26.47
CA SER A 123 -23.59 -31.90 -27.19
C SER A 123 -25.08 -31.55 -27.12
N ASP A 124 -25.50 -30.74 -26.13
CA ASP A 124 -26.86 -30.20 -26.05
C ASP A 124 -27.00 -28.98 -26.98
N ARG A 125 -27.95 -29.06 -27.91
CA ARG A 125 -28.19 -28.01 -28.92
C ARG A 125 -28.65 -26.68 -28.34
N ARG A 126 -29.14 -26.66 -27.09
CA ARG A 126 -29.60 -25.45 -26.41
C ARG A 126 -28.45 -24.58 -25.93
N VAL A 127 -27.28 -25.18 -25.68
CA VAL A 127 -26.09 -24.47 -25.18
C VAL A 127 -25.45 -23.69 -26.32
N ASP A 128 -25.24 -22.40 -26.11
CA ASP A 128 -24.52 -21.52 -27.03
C ASP A 128 -23.12 -21.17 -26.47
N PRO A 129 -22.04 -21.78 -26.99
CA PRO A 129 -20.70 -21.49 -26.50
C PRO A 129 -20.18 -20.10 -26.92
N SER A 130 -20.87 -19.39 -27.84
CA SER A 130 -20.50 -18.02 -28.26
C SER A 130 -21.05 -16.93 -27.33
N SER A 131 -21.85 -17.31 -26.34
CA SER A 131 -22.45 -16.42 -25.35
C SER A 131 -21.41 -15.54 -24.62
N LYS A 132 -21.79 -14.28 -24.36
CA LYS A 132 -20.92 -13.24 -23.77
C LYS A 132 -19.56 -13.09 -24.48
N ASN A 133 -19.61 -13.04 -25.81
CA ASN A 133 -18.45 -12.96 -26.69
C ASN A 133 -17.44 -14.08 -26.38
N ASP A 134 -17.91 -15.32 -26.51
CA ASP A 134 -17.12 -16.53 -26.31
C ASP A 134 -16.44 -16.57 -24.93
N GLN A 135 -17.16 -16.15 -23.87
CA GLN A 135 -16.59 -16.12 -22.51
C GLN A 135 -16.05 -17.50 -22.10
N VAL A 136 -16.65 -18.59 -22.57
CA VAL A 136 -16.27 -19.98 -22.27
C VAL A 136 -14.80 -20.28 -22.62
N ILE A 137 -14.33 -19.87 -23.80
CA ILE A 137 -12.93 -20.13 -24.22
C ILE A 137 -11.98 -19.16 -23.51
N ARG A 138 -12.40 -17.92 -23.27
CA ARG A 138 -11.60 -16.92 -22.53
C ARG A 138 -11.32 -17.39 -21.10
N VAL A 139 -12.33 -17.88 -20.37
CA VAL A 139 -12.12 -18.37 -18.99
C VAL A 139 -11.33 -19.67 -18.93
N ALA A 140 -11.49 -20.58 -19.91
CA ALA A 140 -10.68 -21.78 -20.01
C ALA A 140 -9.20 -21.43 -20.26
N ALA A 141 -8.95 -20.49 -21.18
CA ALA A 141 -7.61 -20.04 -21.53
C ALA A 141 -6.93 -19.29 -20.39
N SER A 142 -7.65 -18.38 -19.72
CA SER A 142 -7.22 -17.66 -18.50
C SER A 142 -6.93 -18.60 -17.31
N ARG A 143 -7.38 -19.85 -17.33
CA ARG A 143 -7.08 -20.83 -16.28
C ARG A 143 -6.09 -21.90 -16.72
N GLY A 144 -5.63 -21.86 -17.97
CA GLY A 144 -4.65 -22.79 -18.52
C GLY A 144 -5.21 -24.17 -18.81
N HIS A 145 -6.53 -24.31 -18.92
CA HIS A 145 -7.20 -25.59 -19.18
C HIS A 145 -7.08 -25.98 -20.66
N THR A 146 -5.86 -26.33 -21.07
CA THR A 146 -5.47 -26.54 -22.47
C THR A 146 -6.36 -27.57 -23.18
N GLU A 147 -6.74 -28.66 -22.51
CA GLU A 147 -7.58 -29.68 -23.14
C GLU A 147 -9.03 -29.20 -23.32
N THR A 148 -9.55 -28.42 -22.38
CA THR A 148 -10.85 -27.76 -22.53
C THR A 148 -10.81 -26.74 -23.68
N VAL A 149 -9.72 -25.98 -23.82
CA VAL A 149 -9.52 -25.06 -24.95
C VAL A 149 -9.46 -25.84 -26.27
N ARG A 150 -8.76 -26.98 -26.33
CA ARG A 150 -8.71 -27.86 -27.52
C ARG A 150 -10.10 -28.32 -27.94
N LEU A 151 -10.89 -28.79 -26.98
CA LEU A 151 -12.26 -29.23 -27.21
C LEU A 151 -13.11 -28.07 -27.75
N LEU A 152 -13.06 -26.90 -27.12
CA LEU A 152 -13.83 -25.72 -27.53
C LEU A 152 -13.44 -25.24 -28.93
N MET A 153 -12.16 -25.21 -29.27
CA MET A 153 -11.68 -24.83 -30.61
C MET A 153 -12.07 -25.83 -31.71
N SER A 154 -12.48 -27.05 -31.34
CA SER A 154 -12.99 -28.04 -32.29
C SER A 154 -14.46 -27.80 -32.64
N ASP A 155 -15.19 -27.00 -31.85
CA ASP A 155 -16.58 -26.62 -32.12
C ASP A 155 -16.61 -25.37 -33.02
N SER A 156 -17.24 -25.49 -34.19
CA SER A 156 -17.33 -24.42 -35.19
C SER A 156 -18.06 -23.15 -34.73
N ARG A 157 -18.82 -23.23 -33.63
CA ARG A 157 -19.56 -22.09 -33.06
C ARG A 157 -18.66 -21.18 -32.22
N VAL A 158 -17.52 -21.68 -31.75
CA VAL A 158 -16.59 -20.92 -30.90
C VAL A 158 -15.68 -20.05 -31.77
N ASP A 159 -15.58 -18.78 -31.42
CA ASP A 159 -14.60 -17.86 -31.98
C ASP A 159 -13.47 -17.58 -30.98
N PRO A 160 -12.28 -18.19 -31.14
CA PRO A 160 -11.14 -17.92 -30.27
C PRO A 160 -10.57 -16.50 -30.41
N SER A 161 -10.99 -15.74 -31.44
CA SER A 161 -10.55 -14.35 -31.68
C SER A 161 -11.49 -13.30 -31.08
N ALA A 162 -12.58 -13.73 -30.42
CA ALA A 162 -13.55 -12.84 -29.80
C ALA A 162 -12.92 -11.84 -28.81
N GLU A 163 -13.55 -10.66 -28.72
CA GLU A 163 -13.05 -9.51 -27.94
C GLU A 163 -11.58 -9.20 -28.23
N ASN A 164 -11.17 -9.09 -29.50
CA ASN A 164 -9.80 -8.77 -29.88
C ASN A 164 -8.77 -9.77 -29.32
N ASN A 165 -9.02 -11.07 -29.50
CA ASN A 165 -8.09 -12.13 -29.09
C ASN A 165 -7.81 -12.17 -27.58
N VAL A 166 -8.77 -11.78 -26.72
CA VAL A 166 -8.59 -11.82 -25.25
C VAL A 166 -8.23 -13.22 -24.72
N ALA A 167 -8.69 -14.30 -25.37
CA ALA A 167 -8.36 -15.66 -24.94
C ALA A 167 -6.85 -15.95 -24.93
N ILE A 168 -6.13 -15.59 -26.00
CA ILE A 168 -4.67 -15.78 -26.07
C ILE A 168 -3.94 -14.79 -25.16
N ARG A 169 -4.43 -13.56 -25.02
CA ARG A 169 -3.87 -12.55 -24.10
C ARG A 169 -3.92 -12.98 -22.63
N GLU A 170 -5.09 -13.42 -22.15
CA GLU A 170 -5.25 -13.92 -20.76
C GLU A 170 -4.38 -15.16 -20.50
N ALA A 171 -4.29 -16.07 -21.47
CA ALA A 171 -3.39 -17.22 -21.37
C ALA A 171 -1.91 -16.78 -21.33
N ALA A 172 -1.54 -15.77 -22.12
CA ALA A 172 -0.19 -15.23 -22.19
C ALA A 172 0.20 -14.49 -20.90
N PHE A 173 -0.67 -13.61 -20.39
CA PHE A 173 -0.50 -12.87 -19.13
C PHE A 173 -0.30 -13.78 -17.92
N ARG A 174 -0.91 -14.97 -17.92
CA ARG A 174 -0.79 -15.96 -16.84
C ARG A 174 0.23 -17.07 -17.10
N GLY A 175 0.91 -17.03 -18.24
CA GLY A 175 2.02 -17.92 -18.55
C GLY A 175 1.61 -19.33 -18.96
N HIS A 176 0.40 -19.50 -19.47
CA HIS A 176 -0.09 -20.78 -19.97
C HIS A 176 0.44 -21.05 -21.38
N THR A 177 1.76 -21.27 -21.49
CA THR A 177 2.49 -21.38 -22.78
C THR A 177 1.90 -22.43 -23.71
N GLU A 178 1.46 -23.59 -23.19
CA GLU A 178 0.90 -24.64 -24.04
C GLU A 178 -0.51 -24.28 -24.55
N THR A 179 -1.28 -23.55 -23.76
CA THR A 179 -2.57 -22.97 -24.21
C THR A 179 -2.34 -21.91 -25.29
N VAL A 180 -1.33 -21.05 -25.13
CA VAL A 180 -0.93 -20.07 -26.15
C VAL A 180 -0.50 -20.78 -27.43
N ARG A 181 0.35 -21.82 -27.34
CA ARG A 181 0.77 -22.65 -28.47
C ARG A 181 -0.42 -23.22 -29.22
N LEU A 182 -1.40 -23.76 -28.49
CA LEU A 182 -2.60 -24.33 -29.06
C LEU A 182 -3.43 -23.27 -29.79
N LEU A 183 -3.69 -22.12 -29.14
CA LEU A 183 -4.47 -21.02 -29.72
C LEU A 183 -3.83 -20.48 -31.01
N LEU A 184 -2.50 -20.36 -31.06
CA LEU A 184 -1.76 -19.91 -32.25
C LEU A 184 -1.96 -20.83 -33.47
N THR A 185 -2.37 -22.09 -33.28
CA THR A 185 -2.63 -23.00 -34.42
C THR A 185 -3.92 -22.66 -35.17
N HIS A 186 -4.81 -21.87 -34.58
CA HIS A 186 -6.09 -21.54 -35.18
C HIS A 186 -5.99 -20.30 -36.08
N PRO A 187 -6.51 -20.37 -37.33
CA PRO A 187 -6.28 -19.33 -38.34
C PRO A 187 -6.91 -17.98 -38.00
N ARG A 188 -7.94 -17.94 -37.16
CA ARG A 188 -8.57 -16.67 -36.71
C ARG A 188 -7.81 -15.98 -35.59
N VAL A 189 -6.95 -16.70 -34.86
CA VAL A 189 -6.22 -16.10 -33.74
C VAL A 189 -5.10 -15.26 -34.31
N ASP A 190 -5.15 -13.96 -34.01
CA ASP A 190 -4.13 -13.00 -34.42
C ASP A 190 -3.32 -12.57 -33.19
N PRO A 191 -2.07 -13.08 -33.02
CA PRO A 191 -1.22 -12.67 -31.91
C PRO A 191 -0.76 -11.22 -32.02
N SER A 192 -0.95 -10.57 -33.18
CA SER A 192 -0.55 -9.19 -33.42
C SER A 192 -1.61 -8.13 -33.11
N ALA A 193 -2.80 -8.57 -32.70
CA ALA A 193 -3.90 -7.68 -32.35
C ALA A 193 -3.52 -6.70 -31.21
N GLU A 194 -4.09 -5.49 -31.28
CA GLU A 194 -3.83 -4.39 -30.34
C GLU A 194 -2.33 -4.13 -30.14
N ASP A 195 -1.60 -3.86 -31.23
CA ASP A 195 -0.17 -3.55 -31.19
C ASP A 195 0.67 -4.60 -30.44
N ASN A 196 0.38 -5.88 -30.71
CA ASN A 196 1.02 -7.04 -30.08
C ASN A 196 0.86 -7.10 -28.56
N GLN A 197 -0.28 -6.65 -28.04
CA GLN A 197 -0.61 -6.70 -26.60
C GLN A 197 -0.40 -8.08 -25.98
N THR A 198 -0.61 -9.17 -26.73
CA THR A 198 -0.34 -10.55 -26.26
C THR A 198 1.12 -10.75 -25.81
N THR A 199 2.08 -10.20 -26.55
CA THR A 199 3.51 -10.27 -26.21
C THR A 199 3.84 -9.39 -25.02
N ILE A 200 3.24 -8.20 -24.94
CA ILE A 200 3.36 -7.28 -23.81
C ILE A 200 2.79 -7.93 -22.53
N ASP A 201 1.63 -8.57 -22.61
CA ASP A 201 0.97 -9.26 -21.51
C ASP A 201 1.86 -10.41 -20.99
N ALA A 202 2.44 -11.22 -21.89
CA ALA A 202 3.41 -12.26 -21.52
C ALA A 202 4.67 -11.69 -20.84
N ALA A 203 5.19 -10.56 -21.35
CA ALA A 203 6.37 -9.90 -20.78
C ALA A 203 6.07 -9.30 -19.40
N SER A 204 4.87 -8.72 -19.22
CA SER A 204 4.37 -8.15 -17.97
C SER A 204 4.08 -9.20 -16.90
N GLY A 205 3.85 -10.47 -17.28
CA GLY A 205 3.80 -11.61 -16.37
C GLY A 205 5.14 -12.32 -16.16
N GLY A 206 6.21 -11.87 -16.85
CA GLY A 206 7.54 -12.47 -16.76
C GLY A 206 7.66 -13.84 -17.41
N HIS A 207 6.76 -14.18 -18.33
CA HIS A 207 6.66 -15.53 -18.92
C HIS A 207 7.59 -15.68 -20.13
N THR A 208 8.89 -15.82 -19.87
CA THR A 208 9.95 -15.84 -20.91
C THR A 208 9.70 -16.84 -22.02
N GLU A 209 9.23 -18.07 -21.71
CA GLU A 209 8.99 -19.08 -22.75
C GLU A 209 7.77 -18.76 -23.61
N THR A 210 6.74 -18.13 -23.03
CA THR A 210 5.60 -17.60 -23.80
C THR A 210 6.05 -16.45 -24.71
N VAL A 211 6.89 -15.54 -24.20
CA VAL A 211 7.47 -14.46 -25.02
C VAL A 211 8.29 -15.03 -26.17
N ARG A 212 9.15 -16.04 -25.90
CA ARG A 212 9.93 -16.74 -26.94
C ARG A 212 9.05 -17.37 -28.01
N LEU A 213 7.98 -18.05 -27.58
CA LEU A 213 7.01 -18.66 -28.48
C LEU A 213 6.35 -17.60 -29.38
N LEU A 214 5.87 -16.50 -28.80
CA LEU A 214 5.22 -15.41 -29.55
C LEU A 214 6.19 -14.74 -30.53
N MET A 215 7.43 -14.46 -30.12
CA MET A 215 8.45 -13.87 -31.00
C MET A 215 8.88 -14.79 -32.15
N SER A 216 8.61 -16.09 -32.05
CA SER A 216 8.85 -17.04 -33.16
C SER A 216 7.74 -17.05 -34.22
N ASP A 217 6.57 -16.47 -33.91
CA ASP A 217 5.47 -16.33 -34.86
C ASP A 217 5.76 -15.16 -35.82
N PRO A 218 5.76 -15.38 -37.15
CA PRO A 218 6.12 -14.36 -38.12
C PRO A 218 5.14 -13.18 -38.19
N ARG A 219 3.95 -13.29 -37.59
CA ARG A 219 2.96 -12.21 -37.52
C ARG A 219 3.29 -11.19 -36.42
N VAL A 220 4.09 -11.57 -35.43
CA VAL A 220 4.42 -10.70 -34.29
C VAL A 220 5.59 -9.78 -34.67
N ASP A 221 5.36 -8.48 -34.50
CA ASP A 221 6.39 -7.46 -34.57
C ASP A 221 6.87 -7.05 -33.17
N PRO A 222 7.98 -7.57 -32.66
CA PRO A 222 8.34 -7.33 -31.27
C PRO A 222 8.54 -5.83 -30.95
N SER A 223 8.84 -4.98 -31.94
CA SER A 223 8.99 -3.53 -31.76
C SER A 223 7.68 -2.73 -31.65
N ALA A 224 6.51 -3.36 -31.73
CA ALA A 224 5.22 -2.68 -31.59
C ALA A 224 5.05 -1.96 -30.23
N ASP A 225 4.19 -0.95 -30.21
CA ASP A 225 3.97 -0.03 -29.08
C ASP A 225 5.28 0.49 -28.47
N ASP A 226 6.19 0.99 -29.30
CA ASP A 226 7.49 1.52 -28.87
C ASP A 226 8.29 0.53 -27.99
N SER A 227 8.27 -0.76 -28.33
CA SER A 227 8.97 -1.81 -27.57
C SER A 227 8.53 -1.90 -26.09
N TYR A 228 7.27 -1.60 -25.77
CA TYR A 228 6.77 -1.56 -24.39
C TYR A 228 6.98 -2.88 -23.59
N ALA A 229 7.10 -4.02 -24.28
CA ALA A 229 7.50 -5.28 -23.63
C ALA A 229 8.84 -5.17 -22.88
N ILE A 230 9.81 -4.40 -23.37
CA ILE A 230 11.06 -4.10 -22.67
C ILE A 230 10.75 -3.35 -21.38
N ILE A 231 9.97 -2.26 -21.46
CA ILE A 231 9.59 -1.43 -20.31
C ILE A 231 8.91 -2.29 -19.25
N SER A 232 7.85 -3.04 -19.59
CA SER A 232 7.18 -3.94 -18.66
C SER A 232 8.13 -4.95 -18.00
N SER A 233 8.99 -5.60 -18.77
CA SER A 233 9.94 -6.58 -18.21
C SER A 233 10.99 -5.93 -17.30
N ALA A 234 11.37 -4.68 -17.60
CA ALA A 234 12.30 -3.88 -16.81
C ALA A 234 11.66 -3.43 -15.49
N THR A 235 10.44 -2.89 -15.53
CA THR A 235 9.66 -2.42 -14.38
C THR A 235 9.34 -3.51 -13.37
N TRP A 236 9.04 -4.73 -13.83
CA TRP A 236 8.65 -5.84 -12.94
C TRP A 236 9.78 -6.80 -12.58
N GLY A 237 11.02 -6.51 -12.99
CA GLY A 237 12.20 -7.26 -12.53
C GLY A 237 12.44 -8.58 -13.26
N TYR A 238 11.86 -8.78 -14.44
CA TYR A 238 11.96 -10.04 -15.20
C TYR A 238 13.22 -10.09 -16.07
N SER A 239 14.39 -10.23 -15.44
CA SER A 239 15.70 -10.15 -16.12
C SER A 239 15.89 -11.14 -17.26
N GLU A 240 15.35 -12.36 -17.17
CA GLU A 240 15.49 -13.35 -18.26
C GLU A 240 14.64 -12.98 -19.48
N THR A 241 13.43 -12.48 -19.25
CA THR A 241 12.57 -11.94 -20.31
C THR A 241 13.19 -10.70 -20.93
N LEU A 242 13.70 -9.78 -20.11
CA LEU A 242 14.40 -8.59 -20.58
C LEU A 242 15.62 -8.96 -21.44
N ARG A 243 16.45 -9.92 -20.99
CA ARG A 243 17.59 -10.42 -21.76
C ARG A 243 17.18 -11.01 -23.10
N LEU A 244 16.08 -11.78 -23.14
CA LEU A 244 15.53 -12.32 -24.38
C LEU A 244 15.11 -11.19 -25.33
N LEU A 245 14.37 -10.20 -24.84
CA LEU A 245 13.91 -9.07 -25.65
C LEU A 245 15.07 -8.22 -26.18
N LEU A 246 16.06 -7.90 -25.33
CA LEU A 246 17.26 -7.15 -25.72
C LEU A 246 18.14 -7.90 -26.75
N SER A 247 18.02 -9.22 -26.86
CA SER A 247 18.76 -9.99 -27.86
C SER A 247 18.23 -9.77 -29.29
N ASP A 248 17.00 -9.29 -29.45
CA ASP A 248 16.44 -8.91 -30.75
C ASP A 248 16.76 -7.45 -31.06
N ARG A 249 17.56 -7.23 -32.12
CA ARG A 249 18.03 -5.90 -32.53
C ARG A 249 16.91 -4.96 -32.99
N ARG A 250 15.73 -5.47 -33.33
CA ARG A 250 14.58 -4.64 -33.72
C ARG A 250 14.02 -3.85 -32.54
N MET A 251 14.21 -4.37 -31.33
CA MET A 251 13.72 -3.76 -30.11
C MET A 251 14.55 -2.55 -29.72
N ASP A 252 13.90 -1.43 -29.39
CA ASP A 252 14.56 -0.22 -28.93
C ASP A 252 14.48 -0.09 -27.40
N PRO A 253 15.60 -0.29 -26.67
CA PRO A 253 15.63 -0.13 -25.22
C PRO A 253 15.66 1.32 -24.76
N SER A 254 15.81 2.28 -25.68
CA SER A 254 15.79 3.73 -25.42
C SER A 254 14.42 4.38 -25.65
N ALA A 255 13.42 3.57 -26.02
CA ALA A 255 12.06 4.01 -26.26
C ALA A 255 11.46 4.79 -25.07
N ARG A 256 10.52 5.70 -25.39
CA ARG A 256 9.86 6.61 -24.43
C ARG A 256 10.85 7.35 -23.52
N ASP A 257 11.93 7.83 -24.13
CA ASP A 257 13.03 8.54 -23.45
C ASP A 257 13.65 7.71 -22.32
N ASN A 258 14.05 6.49 -22.64
CA ASN A 258 14.72 5.54 -21.75
C ASN A 258 13.90 5.18 -20.49
N GLU A 259 12.58 5.10 -20.62
CA GLU A 259 11.67 4.75 -19.52
C GLU A 259 12.05 3.41 -18.85
N ALA A 260 12.52 2.42 -19.63
CA ALA A 260 12.89 1.11 -19.12
C ALA A 260 13.98 1.15 -18.02
N ILE A 261 15.04 1.96 -18.20
CA ILE A 261 16.11 2.05 -17.18
C ILE A 261 15.66 2.87 -15.98
N ILE A 262 14.82 3.89 -16.18
CA ILE A 262 14.25 4.71 -15.11
C ILE A 262 13.35 3.85 -14.21
N GLU A 263 12.42 3.09 -14.79
CA GLU A 263 11.51 2.21 -14.04
C GLU A 263 12.24 1.07 -13.35
N ALA A 264 13.19 0.41 -14.02
CA ALA A 264 14.03 -0.61 -13.39
C ALA A 264 14.83 -0.04 -12.21
N ALA A 265 15.32 1.21 -12.33
CA ALA A 265 16.07 1.86 -11.27
C ALA A 265 15.18 2.26 -10.09
N SER A 266 14.01 2.84 -10.38
CA SER A 266 12.96 3.22 -9.40
C SER A 266 12.46 2.03 -8.59
N ARG A 267 12.38 0.83 -9.20
CA ARG A 267 11.96 -0.41 -8.53
C ARG A 267 13.11 -1.21 -7.90
N GLY A 268 14.34 -0.76 -8.07
CA GLY A 268 15.52 -1.40 -7.47
C GLY A 268 15.94 -2.70 -8.17
N HIS A 269 15.52 -2.92 -9.42
CA HIS A 269 15.88 -4.09 -10.21
C HIS A 269 17.29 -3.95 -10.79
N THR A 270 18.31 -4.03 -9.93
CA THR A 270 19.73 -3.80 -10.28
C THR A 270 20.22 -4.66 -11.45
N GLU A 271 19.78 -5.91 -11.56
CA GLU A 271 20.17 -6.76 -12.70
C GLU A 271 19.55 -6.29 -14.02
N ASN A 272 18.31 -5.77 -14.00
CA ASN A 272 17.71 -5.15 -15.18
C ASN A 272 18.46 -3.89 -15.59
N VAL A 273 18.83 -3.05 -14.61
CA VAL A 273 19.66 -1.86 -14.86
C VAL A 273 21.00 -2.28 -15.47
N ARG A 274 21.64 -3.34 -14.96
CA ARG A 274 22.89 -3.88 -15.53
C ARG A 274 22.72 -4.33 -16.98
N LEU A 275 21.64 -5.07 -17.29
CA LEU A 275 21.35 -5.53 -18.64
C LEU A 275 21.11 -4.33 -19.58
N LEU A 276 20.35 -3.33 -19.15
CA LEU A 276 20.07 -2.13 -19.95
C LEU A 276 21.34 -1.29 -20.19
N LEU A 277 22.18 -1.09 -19.16
CA LEU A 277 23.46 -0.38 -19.30
C LEU A 277 24.44 -1.08 -20.25
N SER A 278 24.30 -2.41 -20.43
CA SER A 278 25.14 -3.15 -21.38
C SER A 278 24.78 -2.87 -22.86
N ASP A 279 23.59 -2.33 -23.13
CA ASP A 279 23.19 -1.89 -24.46
C ASP A 279 23.59 -0.43 -24.68
N SER A 280 24.46 -0.19 -25.66
CA SER A 280 24.98 1.14 -25.99
C SER A 280 23.92 2.18 -26.39
N ARG A 281 22.71 1.73 -26.77
CA ARG A 281 21.61 2.62 -27.15
C ARG A 281 20.93 3.26 -25.94
N VAL A 282 21.01 2.62 -24.77
CA VAL A 282 20.42 3.15 -23.54
C VAL A 282 21.23 4.34 -23.05
N ASN A 283 20.55 5.45 -22.81
CA ASN A 283 21.10 6.62 -22.17
C ASN A 283 20.69 6.67 -20.68
N PRO A 284 21.59 6.37 -19.73
CA PRO A 284 21.27 6.41 -18.31
C PRO A 284 21.11 7.82 -17.74
N SER A 285 21.50 8.86 -18.50
CA SER A 285 21.34 10.26 -18.12
C SER A 285 20.05 10.89 -18.65
N ALA A 286 19.16 10.09 -19.26
CA ALA A 286 17.88 10.56 -19.78
C ALA A 286 17.01 11.22 -18.70
N GLN A 287 16.13 12.13 -19.12
CA GLN A 287 15.27 12.91 -18.23
C GLN A 287 16.05 13.56 -17.07
N ASP A 288 17.18 14.19 -17.38
CA ASP A 288 18.07 14.84 -16.41
C ASP A 288 18.55 13.89 -15.30
N ASN A 289 18.98 12.68 -15.68
CA ASN A 289 19.44 11.61 -14.78
C ASN A 289 18.35 11.07 -13.85
N GLN A 290 17.10 10.99 -14.30
CA GLN A 290 15.99 10.51 -13.48
C GLN A 290 16.23 9.11 -12.87
N ALA A 291 16.97 8.22 -13.55
CA ALA A 291 17.26 6.88 -13.04
C ALA A 291 18.06 6.90 -11.71
N ILE A 292 19.08 7.77 -11.57
CA ILE A 292 19.83 7.87 -10.31
C ILE A 292 19.00 8.58 -9.23
N VAL A 293 18.20 9.58 -9.61
CA VAL A 293 17.32 10.30 -8.67
C VAL A 293 16.25 9.36 -8.10
N SER A 294 15.50 8.65 -8.95
CA SER A 294 14.45 7.71 -8.50
C SER A 294 15.01 6.54 -7.68
N SER A 295 16.15 5.98 -8.07
CA SER A 295 16.79 4.93 -7.25
C SER A 295 17.32 5.45 -5.91
N ALA A 296 17.71 6.74 -5.85
CA ALA A 296 18.14 7.38 -4.62
C ALA A 296 16.97 7.68 -3.67
N ASP A 297 15.87 8.23 -4.20
CA ASP A 297 14.61 8.47 -3.49
C ASP A 297 14.03 7.19 -2.87
N GLN A 298 14.06 6.08 -3.60
CA GLN A 298 13.55 4.78 -3.13
C GLN A 298 14.58 3.97 -2.31
N GLY A 299 15.79 4.51 -2.12
CA GLY A 299 16.81 3.91 -1.26
C GLY A 299 17.50 2.68 -1.85
N HIS A 300 17.49 2.51 -3.17
CA HIS A 300 18.10 1.38 -3.86
C HIS A 300 19.62 1.57 -4.03
N THR A 301 20.35 1.49 -2.92
CA THR A 301 21.80 1.79 -2.83
C THR A 301 22.64 1.02 -3.86
N GLU A 302 22.36 -0.26 -4.11
CA GLU A 302 23.15 -1.06 -5.06
C GLU A 302 22.89 -0.65 -6.52
N THR A 303 21.67 -0.22 -6.83
CA THR A 303 21.34 0.37 -8.12
C THR A 303 22.05 1.72 -8.30
N VAL A 304 22.04 2.58 -7.28
CA VAL A 304 22.80 3.85 -7.29
C VAL A 304 24.29 3.57 -7.48
N ARG A 305 24.85 2.58 -6.76
CA ARG A 305 26.26 2.15 -6.92
C ARG A 305 26.55 1.76 -8.36
N LEU A 306 25.70 0.95 -8.96
CA LEU A 306 25.86 0.51 -10.35
C LEU A 306 25.79 1.70 -11.32
N LEU A 307 24.81 2.58 -11.18
CA LEU A 307 24.66 3.77 -12.03
C LEU A 307 25.88 4.69 -11.94
N LEU A 308 26.43 4.91 -10.75
CA LEU A 308 27.63 5.72 -10.54
C LEU A 308 28.88 5.16 -11.24
N THR A 309 28.91 3.87 -11.60
CA THR A 309 30.00 3.29 -12.39
C THR A 309 29.96 3.70 -13.87
N ASP A 310 28.81 4.15 -14.38
CA ASP A 310 28.68 4.64 -15.74
C ASP A 310 29.02 6.13 -15.80
N HIS A 311 30.08 6.47 -16.54
CA HIS A 311 30.58 7.83 -16.71
C HIS A 311 29.56 8.82 -17.31
N ARG A 312 28.50 8.34 -17.96
CA ARG A 312 27.44 9.17 -18.53
C ARG A 312 26.47 9.67 -17.47
N VAL A 313 26.40 9.02 -16.31
CA VAL A 313 25.52 9.42 -15.20
C VAL A 313 26.16 10.57 -14.45
N ASP A 314 25.43 11.68 -14.31
CA ASP A 314 25.81 12.84 -13.52
C ASP A 314 24.99 12.88 -12.21
N PRO A 315 25.61 12.55 -11.05
CA PRO A 315 24.91 12.58 -9.76
C PRO A 315 24.64 14.00 -9.25
N SER A 316 25.19 15.04 -9.89
CA SER A 316 24.96 16.45 -9.57
C SER A 316 23.81 17.08 -10.36
N ALA A 317 23.20 16.33 -11.27
CA ALA A 317 22.08 16.79 -12.09
C ALA A 317 20.92 17.28 -11.21
N ARG A 318 20.14 18.22 -11.78
CA ARG A 318 19.00 18.87 -11.11
C ARG A 318 19.38 19.46 -9.74
N ASP A 319 20.48 20.19 -9.71
CA ASP A 319 21.04 20.77 -8.46
C ASP A 319 21.20 19.73 -7.34
N ASN A 320 21.80 18.57 -7.67
CA ASN A 320 22.07 17.47 -6.74
C ASN A 320 20.82 16.85 -6.10
N ASP A 321 19.71 16.77 -6.85
CA ASP A 321 18.46 16.15 -6.37
C ASP A 321 18.68 14.74 -5.78
N ALA A 322 19.55 13.92 -6.37
CA ALA A 322 19.76 12.54 -5.92
C ALA A 322 20.15 12.42 -4.43
N ILE A 323 21.03 13.29 -3.92
CA ILE A 323 21.41 13.27 -2.49
C ILE A 323 20.31 13.87 -1.62
N VAL A 324 19.61 14.89 -2.12
CA VAL A 324 18.51 15.55 -1.41
C VAL A 324 17.36 14.56 -1.21
N GLU A 325 16.94 13.87 -2.27
CA GLU A 325 15.86 12.87 -2.21
C GLU A 325 16.23 11.68 -1.32
N ALA A 326 17.47 11.18 -1.43
CA ALA A 326 17.95 10.12 -0.53
C ALA A 326 17.85 10.53 0.95
N LEU A 327 18.15 11.79 1.29
CA LEU A 327 18.05 12.29 2.65
C LEU A 327 16.61 12.61 3.06
N CYS A 328 15.80 13.18 2.17
CA CYS A 328 14.38 13.45 2.39
C CYS A 328 13.61 12.16 2.73
N SER A 329 13.90 11.08 2.01
CA SER A 329 13.32 9.73 2.23
C SER A 329 14.04 8.90 3.31
N GLY A 330 15.08 9.46 3.96
CA GLY A 330 15.76 8.85 5.11
C GLY A 330 16.79 7.76 4.78
N HIS A 331 17.16 7.60 3.51
CA HIS A 331 18.10 6.60 3.01
C HIS A 331 19.57 6.99 3.22
N SER A 332 20.00 6.95 4.49
CA SER A 332 21.35 7.37 4.91
C SER A 332 22.50 6.64 4.19
N GLU A 333 22.36 5.35 3.90
CA GLU A 333 23.42 4.59 3.23
C GLU A 333 23.57 5.00 1.75
N THR A 334 22.45 5.26 1.08
CA THR A 334 22.46 5.82 -0.29
C THR A 334 23.04 7.23 -0.31
N ALA A 335 22.65 8.09 0.65
CA ALA A 335 23.22 9.42 0.78
C ALA A 335 24.74 9.38 1.06
N ARG A 336 25.20 8.46 1.92
CA ARG A 336 26.64 8.23 2.18
C ARG A 336 27.38 7.82 0.92
N LEU A 337 26.81 6.92 0.13
CA LEU A 337 27.38 6.49 -1.15
C LEU A 337 27.48 7.68 -2.12
N LEU A 338 26.44 8.49 -2.25
CA LEU A 338 26.46 9.68 -3.10
C LEU A 338 27.50 10.70 -2.65
N LEU A 339 27.63 10.95 -1.34
CA LEU A 339 28.67 11.83 -0.78
C LEU A 339 30.11 11.34 -1.03
N SER A 340 30.30 10.05 -1.31
CA SER A 340 31.62 9.53 -1.67
C SER A 340 32.03 9.88 -3.11
N ASP A 341 31.09 10.29 -3.96
CA ASP A 341 31.37 10.77 -5.31
C ASP A 341 31.72 12.26 -5.27
N ALA A 342 32.93 12.61 -5.73
CA ALA A 342 33.45 13.98 -5.68
C ALA A 342 32.65 14.99 -6.51
N ARG A 343 31.81 14.53 -7.45
CA ARG A 343 30.94 15.39 -8.27
C ARG A 343 29.75 15.92 -7.48
N VAL A 344 29.35 15.22 -6.41
CA VAL A 344 28.23 15.64 -5.57
C VAL A 344 28.60 16.88 -4.75
N ASN A 345 27.74 17.87 -4.81
CA ASN A 345 27.81 19.08 -3.99
C ASN A 345 26.79 19.02 -2.84
N PRO A 346 27.22 18.77 -1.59
CA PRO A 346 26.32 18.69 -0.45
C PRO A 346 25.73 20.04 -0.03
N SER A 347 26.26 21.16 -0.55
CA SER A 347 25.75 22.51 -0.26
C SER A 347 24.67 22.98 -1.22
N ALA A 348 24.28 22.16 -2.20
CA ALA A 348 23.25 22.45 -3.19
C ALA A 348 21.88 22.76 -2.54
N GLN A 349 20.99 23.43 -3.29
CA GLN A 349 19.65 23.81 -2.83
C GLN A 349 19.66 24.52 -1.46
N ALA A 350 20.63 25.43 -1.26
CA ALA A 350 20.86 26.12 0.00
C ALA A 350 21.07 25.16 1.20
N ASN A 351 21.96 24.18 1.04
CA ASN A 351 22.29 23.17 2.05
C ASN A 351 21.07 22.33 2.48
N GLN A 352 20.19 21.98 1.56
CA GLN A 352 18.99 21.19 1.88
C GLN A 352 19.31 19.80 2.43
N ALA A 353 20.44 19.21 2.01
CA ALA A 353 20.93 17.93 2.54
C ALA A 353 21.08 17.95 4.08
N ILE A 354 21.77 18.95 4.65
CA ILE A 354 21.94 19.03 6.11
C ILE A 354 20.63 19.37 6.82
N ARG A 355 19.75 20.16 6.19
CA ARG A 355 18.42 20.50 6.72
C ARG A 355 17.55 19.26 6.89
N TYR A 356 17.43 18.40 5.86
CA TYR A 356 16.69 17.13 5.97
C TYR A 356 17.36 16.13 6.92
N ALA A 357 18.68 16.00 6.87
CA ALA A 357 19.40 15.14 7.81
C ALA A 357 19.14 15.56 9.26
N ALA A 358 19.05 16.88 9.50
CA ALA A 358 18.77 17.43 10.82
C ALA A 358 17.32 17.22 11.27
N LEU A 359 16.35 17.48 10.38
CA LEU A 359 14.92 17.22 10.61
C LEU A 359 14.65 15.77 11.01
N LEU A 360 15.21 14.81 10.25
CA LEU A 360 15.04 13.38 10.50
C LEU A 360 15.90 12.85 11.66
N GLY A 361 16.78 13.66 12.23
CA GLY A 361 17.67 13.26 13.32
C GLY A 361 18.77 12.27 12.92
N LEU A 362 19.17 12.27 11.64
CA LEU A 362 20.23 11.43 11.07
C LEU A 362 21.61 11.94 11.52
N THR A 363 21.90 11.83 12.82
CA THR A 363 23.06 12.45 13.48
C THR A 363 24.39 12.09 12.80
N GLU A 364 24.58 10.85 12.37
CA GLU A 364 25.80 10.44 11.66
C GLU A 364 25.90 11.03 10.25
N MET A 365 24.78 11.29 9.57
CA MET A 365 24.78 12.02 8.30
C MET A 365 25.04 13.50 8.51
N VAL A 366 24.48 14.12 9.55
CA VAL A 366 24.83 15.50 9.94
C VAL A 366 26.32 15.61 10.24
N ARG A 367 26.90 14.65 10.99
CA ARG A 367 28.35 14.59 11.25
C ARG A 367 29.16 14.51 9.96
N LEU A 368 28.75 13.65 9.04
CA LEU A 368 29.41 13.49 7.75
C LEU A 368 29.32 14.77 6.90
N LEU A 369 28.14 15.39 6.82
CA LEU A 369 27.92 16.62 6.07
C LEU A 369 28.74 17.79 6.65
N LEU A 370 28.77 17.95 7.98
CA LEU A 370 29.58 18.98 8.64
C LEU A 370 31.09 18.80 8.43
N SER A 371 31.55 17.58 8.12
CA SER A 371 32.95 17.33 7.79
C SER A 371 33.37 17.87 6.41
N ASP A 372 32.40 18.13 5.52
CA ASP A 372 32.65 18.78 4.25
C ASP A 372 32.65 20.31 4.43
N PRO A 373 33.77 21.01 4.13
CA PRO A 373 33.88 22.44 4.35
C PRO A 373 32.93 23.28 3.47
N ARG A 374 32.35 22.71 2.43
CA ARG A 374 31.36 23.39 1.58
C ARG A 374 29.99 23.53 2.26
N VAL A 375 29.69 22.68 3.24
CA VAL A 375 28.40 22.68 3.94
C VAL A 375 28.37 23.81 4.95
N ASP A 376 27.37 24.68 4.82
CA ASP A 376 27.08 25.77 5.76
C ASP A 376 25.87 25.39 6.63
N PRO A 377 26.06 25.04 7.92
CA PRO A 377 24.96 24.69 8.81
C PRO A 377 24.12 25.88 9.25
N SER A 378 24.56 27.12 8.98
CA SER A 378 23.84 28.35 9.29
C SER A 378 22.91 28.82 8.15
N ALA A 379 22.93 28.12 7.02
CA ALA A 379 22.11 28.45 5.86
C ALA A 379 20.62 28.56 6.19
N TYR A 380 19.93 29.47 5.49
CA TYR A 380 18.50 29.73 5.65
C TYR A 380 18.13 30.06 7.11
N ASP A 381 18.88 30.97 7.73
CA ASP A 381 18.66 31.41 9.11
C ASP A 381 18.77 30.26 10.15
N ASN A 382 19.79 29.41 10.01
CA ASN A 382 20.06 28.24 10.88
C ASN A 382 18.93 27.20 10.86
N GLU A 383 18.22 27.05 9.75
CA GLU A 383 17.04 26.18 9.68
C GLU A 383 17.33 24.71 10.02
N ALA A 384 18.52 24.18 9.67
CA ALA A 384 18.91 22.83 10.07
C ALA A 384 18.89 22.65 11.60
N PHE A 385 19.40 23.65 12.32
CA PHE A 385 19.38 23.68 13.78
C PHE A 385 17.96 23.86 14.34
N THR A 386 17.18 24.76 13.75
CA THR A 386 15.78 24.96 14.14
C THR A 386 14.94 23.70 13.92
N MET A 387 15.04 23.03 12.77
CA MET A 387 14.33 21.79 12.46
C MET A 387 14.69 20.68 13.46
N ALA A 388 15.98 20.49 13.76
CA ALA A 388 16.40 19.51 14.75
C ALA A 388 15.82 19.81 16.14
N ALA A 389 15.77 21.09 16.54
CA ALA A 389 15.20 21.49 17.82
C ALA A 389 13.67 21.36 17.86
N SER A 390 12.97 21.72 16.79
CA SER A 390 11.52 21.65 16.67
C SER A 390 10.97 20.23 16.57
N ASP A 391 11.80 19.26 16.20
CA ASP A 391 11.45 17.82 16.14
C ASP A 391 12.04 17.01 17.31
N GLY A 392 12.68 17.68 18.29
CA GLY A 392 13.24 17.04 19.47
C GLY A 392 14.43 16.12 19.19
N ARG A 393 15.21 16.38 18.13
CA ARG A 393 16.40 15.61 17.75
C ARG A 393 17.59 16.00 18.64
N THR A 394 17.50 15.76 19.95
CA THR A 394 18.44 16.25 20.97
C THR A 394 19.91 15.98 20.64
N GLU A 395 20.27 14.80 20.14
CA GLU A 395 21.67 14.50 19.81
C GLU A 395 22.15 15.23 18.56
N THR A 396 21.27 15.44 17.58
CA THR A 396 21.56 16.27 16.42
C THR A 396 21.69 17.75 16.80
N VAL A 397 20.85 18.25 17.71
CA VAL A 397 20.97 19.59 18.31
C VAL A 397 22.32 19.73 19.01
N ARG A 398 22.73 18.73 19.81
CA ARG A 398 24.04 18.72 20.49
C ARG A 398 25.19 18.81 19.49
N LEU A 399 25.13 18.02 18.42
CA LEU A 399 26.14 18.03 17.38
C LEU A 399 26.19 19.38 16.66
N LEU A 400 25.05 19.95 16.27
CA LEU A 400 24.98 21.25 15.59
C LEU A 400 25.48 22.40 16.49
N LEU A 401 25.15 22.41 17.79
CA LEU A 401 25.66 23.41 18.74
C LEU A 401 27.19 23.39 18.87
N SER A 402 27.82 22.23 18.64
CA SER A 402 29.27 22.11 18.69
C SER A 402 29.97 22.75 17.49
N ASP A 403 29.25 23.03 16.40
CA ASP A 403 29.80 23.79 15.27
C ASP A 403 29.69 25.31 15.56
N PRO A 404 30.81 26.04 15.57
CA PRO A 404 30.82 27.46 15.91
C PRO A 404 30.08 28.35 14.90
N ARG A 405 29.77 27.85 13.71
CA ARG A 405 29.01 28.58 12.69
C ARG A 405 27.51 28.62 13.00
N VAL A 406 27.01 27.69 13.81
CA VAL A 406 25.60 27.64 14.21
C VAL A 406 25.34 28.71 15.26
N ASP A 407 24.38 29.59 14.98
CA ASP A 407 23.88 30.59 15.91
C ASP A 407 22.54 30.14 16.51
N PRO A 408 22.52 29.65 17.76
CA PRO A 408 21.28 29.21 18.38
C PRO A 408 20.35 30.36 18.80
N SER A 409 20.82 31.62 18.71
CA SER A 409 20.03 32.82 19.02
C SER A 409 19.27 33.40 17.82
N ALA A 410 19.46 32.81 16.64
CA ALA A 410 18.83 33.24 15.39
C ALA A 410 17.30 33.38 15.52
N LEU A 411 16.75 34.37 14.79
CA LEU A 411 15.31 34.68 14.73
C LEU A 411 14.67 34.87 16.13
N ASP A 412 15.36 35.61 16.99
CA ASP A 412 14.98 35.82 18.40
C ASP A 412 14.79 34.50 19.15
N ASN A 413 15.83 33.65 19.12
CA ASN A 413 15.86 32.34 19.78
C ASN A 413 14.68 31.44 19.35
N TYR A 414 14.42 31.39 18.04
CA TYR A 414 13.28 30.64 17.51
C TYR A 414 13.36 29.15 17.84
N SER A 415 14.56 28.56 17.81
CA SER A 415 14.77 27.12 18.07
C SER A 415 14.32 26.67 19.47
N ILE A 416 14.67 27.41 20.54
CA ILE A 416 14.20 27.08 21.90
C ILE A 416 12.69 27.30 22.03
N ARG A 417 12.14 28.34 21.40
CA ARG A 417 10.69 28.58 21.41
C ARG A 417 9.91 27.43 20.75
N MET A 418 10.41 26.87 19.65
CA MET A 418 9.79 25.71 18.99
C MET A 418 9.95 24.43 19.81
N ALA A 419 11.14 24.16 20.35
CA ALA A 419 11.35 23.02 21.24
C ALA A 419 10.44 23.07 22.48
N VAL A 420 10.22 24.28 23.03
CA VAL A 420 9.30 24.53 24.15
C VAL A 420 7.85 24.28 23.75
N SER A 421 7.39 24.88 22.65
CA SER A 421 6.00 24.71 22.17
C SER A 421 5.68 23.23 21.88
N ALA A 422 6.63 22.49 21.31
CA ALA A 422 6.46 21.07 20.99
C ALA A 422 6.68 20.12 22.19
N GLY A 423 7.12 20.63 23.35
CA GLY A 423 7.21 19.82 24.57
C GLY A 423 8.51 19.00 24.73
N TYR A 424 9.59 19.33 24.01
CA TYR A 424 10.85 18.57 24.06
C TYR A 424 11.77 18.97 25.21
N ALA A 425 11.44 18.56 26.43
CA ALA A 425 12.15 18.95 27.66
C ALA A 425 13.67 18.69 27.63
N GLU A 426 14.12 17.55 27.10
CA GLU A 426 15.55 17.21 26.99
C GLU A 426 16.30 18.16 26.03
N THR A 427 15.66 18.48 24.89
CA THR A 427 16.19 19.47 23.94
C THR A 427 16.22 20.86 24.57
N VAL A 428 15.18 21.26 25.30
CA VAL A 428 15.16 22.55 26.02
C VAL A 428 16.27 22.61 27.06
N GLN A 429 16.46 21.55 27.86
CA GLN A 429 17.54 21.48 28.85
C GLN A 429 18.92 21.64 28.18
N LEU A 430 19.14 20.98 27.04
CA LEU A 430 20.36 21.12 26.26
C LEU A 430 20.55 22.55 25.75
N LEU A 431 19.51 23.17 25.19
CA LEU A 431 19.57 24.55 24.67
C LEU A 431 19.86 25.55 25.79
N LEU A 432 19.25 25.41 26.96
CA LEU A 432 19.49 26.27 28.13
C LEU A 432 20.93 26.19 28.62
N SER A 433 21.62 25.05 28.41
CA SER A 433 23.02 24.89 28.78
C SER A 433 23.99 25.69 27.89
N ASP A 434 23.55 26.14 26.70
CA ASP A 434 24.36 27.00 25.84
C ASP A 434 24.17 28.48 26.24
N PRO A 435 25.25 29.20 26.59
CA PRO A 435 25.15 30.58 27.04
C PRO A 435 24.68 31.56 25.95
N ARG A 436 24.74 31.17 24.66
CA ARG A 436 24.26 31.99 23.54
C ARG A 436 22.73 32.01 23.44
N VAL A 437 22.05 31.02 24.01
CA VAL A 437 20.58 30.95 24.00
C VAL A 437 20.02 31.89 25.06
N ASP A 438 19.17 32.82 24.66
CA ASP A 438 18.39 33.67 25.56
C ASP A 438 16.96 33.13 25.72
N PRO A 439 16.64 32.46 26.85
CA PRO A 439 15.29 31.94 27.09
C PRO A 439 14.25 33.03 27.37
N SER A 440 14.67 34.29 27.57
CA SER A 440 13.79 35.44 27.82
C SER A 440 13.40 36.22 26.56
N ALA A 441 13.90 35.79 25.39
CA ALA A 441 13.67 36.43 24.10
C ALA A 441 12.17 36.63 23.81
N ARG A 442 11.84 37.75 23.15
CA ARG A 442 10.47 38.20 22.86
C ARG A 442 9.58 38.22 24.10
N ASP A 443 10.04 38.87 25.17
CA ASP A 443 9.26 39.06 26.40
C ASP A 443 8.80 37.74 27.04
N ASN A 444 9.74 36.80 27.22
CA ASN A 444 9.47 35.51 27.88
C ASN A 444 8.41 34.64 27.16
N VAL A 445 8.23 34.78 25.86
CA VAL A 445 7.27 33.97 25.08
C VAL A 445 7.49 32.48 25.30
N ALA A 446 8.73 32.00 25.44
CA ALA A 446 9.02 30.59 25.67
C ALA A 446 8.31 30.04 26.92
N ILE A 447 8.50 30.65 28.11
CA ILE A 447 7.87 30.16 29.34
C ILE A 447 6.34 30.36 29.34
N ILE A 448 5.85 31.43 28.69
CA ILE A 448 4.40 31.65 28.53
C ILE A 448 3.78 30.54 27.69
N CYS A 449 4.39 30.18 26.55
CA CYS A 449 3.93 29.07 25.70
C CYS A 449 4.01 27.73 26.44
N ALA A 450 5.09 27.45 27.19
CA ALA A 450 5.19 26.25 28.01
C ALA A 450 4.02 26.13 29.01
N ALA A 451 3.65 27.26 29.61
CA ALA A 451 2.57 27.34 30.56
C ALA A 451 1.18 27.22 29.91
N GLU A 452 1.00 27.75 28.69
CA GLU A 452 -0.24 27.67 27.90
C GLU A 452 -0.49 26.26 27.35
N GLU A 453 0.56 25.57 26.91
CA GLU A 453 0.52 24.21 26.32
C GLU A 453 0.56 23.08 27.37
N GLY A 454 0.80 23.40 28.64
CA GLY A 454 0.75 22.41 29.73
C GLY A 454 2.07 21.68 30.03
N HIS A 455 3.19 22.16 29.49
CA HIS A 455 4.51 21.51 29.60
C HIS A 455 5.18 21.78 30.96
N SER A 456 4.65 21.16 32.02
CA SER A 456 5.06 21.38 33.41
C SER A 456 6.57 21.22 33.68
N GLU A 457 7.21 20.23 33.04
CA GLU A 457 8.65 20.01 33.20
C GLU A 457 9.47 21.11 32.52
N ILE A 458 9.01 21.61 31.37
CA ILE A 458 9.66 22.74 30.68
C ILE A 458 9.50 24.03 31.49
N VAL A 459 8.34 24.25 32.11
CA VAL A 459 8.14 25.38 33.03
C VAL A 459 9.14 25.29 34.19
N ARG A 460 9.40 24.10 34.76
CA ARG A 460 10.44 23.91 35.80
C ARG A 460 11.84 24.25 35.29
N LEU A 461 12.20 23.73 34.11
CA LEU A 461 13.51 23.99 33.50
C LEU A 461 13.73 25.49 33.26
N LEU A 462 12.73 26.19 32.72
CA LEU A 462 12.80 27.63 32.47
C LEU A 462 12.82 28.46 33.76
N LEU A 463 12.08 28.09 34.79
CA LEU A 463 12.11 28.77 36.10
C LEU A 463 13.41 28.55 36.88
N ALA A 464 14.10 27.44 36.63
CA ALA A 464 15.41 27.17 37.20
C ALA A 464 16.51 28.03 36.56
N ASP A 465 16.29 28.56 35.34
CA ASP A 465 17.22 29.47 34.67
C ASP A 465 17.07 30.90 35.22
N GLU A 466 18.16 31.46 35.75
CA GLU A 466 18.16 32.80 36.35
C GLU A 466 17.90 33.92 35.33
N ARG A 467 18.13 33.66 34.04
CA ARG A 467 17.90 34.64 32.96
C ARG A 467 16.42 34.86 32.67
N VAL A 468 15.56 33.91 33.01
CA VAL A 468 14.10 34.03 32.84
C VAL A 468 13.53 34.81 34.01
N ASP A 469 12.90 35.95 33.76
CA ASP A 469 12.17 36.71 34.78
C ASP A 469 10.69 36.33 34.80
N PRO A 470 10.22 35.46 35.72
CA PRO A 470 8.85 34.98 35.69
C PRO A 470 7.84 35.98 36.29
N SER A 471 8.31 37.17 36.71
CA SER A 471 7.44 38.25 37.19
C SER A 471 6.81 39.06 36.05
N LYS A 472 7.36 38.97 34.83
CA LYS A 472 6.78 39.62 33.64
C LYS A 472 5.38 39.07 33.33
N ASP A 473 4.51 39.98 32.88
CA ASP A 473 3.06 39.80 32.85
C ASP A 473 2.58 38.60 32.02
N GLY A 474 1.61 37.86 32.57
CA GLY A 474 0.79 36.91 31.80
C GLY A 474 1.09 35.42 32.02
N LEU A 475 2.11 35.05 32.79
CA LEU A 475 2.49 33.64 33.00
C LEU A 475 1.42 32.83 33.77
N ILE A 476 0.99 33.29 34.95
CA ILE A 476 -0.07 32.62 35.72
C ILE A 476 -1.40 32.72 34.95
N ARG A 477 -1.65 33.87 34.31
CA ARG A 477 -2.85 34.10 33.50
C ARG A 477 -2.97 33.07 32.37
N SER A 478 -1.91 32.82 31.60
CA SER A 478 -1.94 31.85 30.50
C SER A 478 -2.16 30.43 31.00
N ALA A 479 -1.44 30.00 32.06
CA ALA A 479 -1.66 28.68 32.66
C ALA A 479 -3.11 28.51 33.17
N ALA A 480 -3.67 29.57 33.76
CA ALA A 480 -5.02 29.57 34.31
C ALA A 480 -6.10 29.60 33.21
N ALA A 481 -5.88 30.34 32.13
CA ALA A 481 -6.75 30.41 30.97
C ALA A 481 -6.83 29.07 30.21
N SER A 482 -5.75 28.29 30.21
CA SER A 482 -5.68 26.95 29.61
C SER A 482 -6.04 25.81 30.57
N GLY A 483 -6.28 26.10 31.85
CA GLY A 483 -6.74 25.11 32.83
C GLY A 483 -5.64 24.23 33.44
N HIS A 484 -4.36 24.59 33.31
CA HIS A 484 -3.24 23.75 33.76
C HIS A 484 -2.97 23.91 35.26
N ALA A 485 -3.77 23.22 36.09
CA ALA A 485 -3.74 23.29 37.55
C ALA A 485 -2.35 23.00 38.15
N ASP A 486 -1.61 22.02 37.61
CA ASP A 486 -0.26 21.68 38.08
C ASP A 486 0.75 22.81 37.88
N ILE A 487 0.67 23.51 36.74
CA ILE A 487 1.51 24.68 36.45
C ILE A 487 1.10 25.85 37.32
N VAL A 488 -0.20 26.11 37.49
CA VAL A 488 -0.68 27.17 38.39
C VAL A 488 -0.18 26.91 39.82
N LYS A 489 -0.33 25.70 40.33
CA LYS A 489 0.18 25.30 41.66
C LYS A 489 1.68 25.50 41.77
N LEU A 490 2.42 25.13 40.73
CA LEU A 490 3.87 25.30 40.67
C LEU A 490 4.26 26.77 40.74
N LEU A 491 3.65 27.63 39.91
CA LEU A 491 3.90 29.06 39.85
C LEU A 491 3.55 29.77 41.17
N LEU A 492 2.42 29.43 41.79
CA LEU A 492 2.00 29.99 43.09
C LEU A 492 3.01 29.69 44.21
N SER A 493 3.68 28.54 44.14
CA SER A 493 4.68 28.12 45.13
C SER A 493 6.09 28.64 44.86
N HIS A 494 6.34 29.23 43.69
CA HIS A 494 7.70 29.55 43.23
C HIS A 494 8.18 30.92 43.76
N PRO A 495 9.37 31.01 44.40
CA PRO A 495 9.80 32.22 45.12
C PRO A 495 10.11 33.42 44.22
N ARG A 496 10.39 33.19 42.94
CA ARG A 496 10.69 34.26 41.96
C ARG A 496 9.42 34.83 41.29
N VAL A 497 8.25 34.22 41.52
CA VAL A 497 6.99 34.62 40.89
C VAL A 497 6.21 35.55 41.81
N ASP A 498 5.92 36.78 41.36
CA ASP A 498 4.95 37.64 42.05
C ASP A 498 3.52 37.22 41.70
N ALA A 499 3.07 36.17 42.39
CA ALA A 499 1.73 35.64 42.18
C ALA A 499 0.63 36.64 42.54
N ALA A 500 0.85 37.50 43.54
CA ALA A 500 -0.19 38.38 44.07
C ALA A 500 -0.71 39.37 43.02
N ALA A 501 0.18 39.90 42.18
CA ALA A 501 -0.16 40.84 41.12
C ALA A 501 -0.99 40.21 39.99
N GLN A 502 -0.79 38.92 39.68
CA GLN A 502 -1.40 38.27 38.51
C GLN A 502 -2.70 37.51 38.81
N ILE A 503 -2.99 37.23 40.09
CA ILE A 503 -4.15 36.43 40.52
C ILE A 503 -5.51 36.97 40.06
N PRO A 504 -5.84 38.29 40.16
CA PRO A 504 -7.16 38.79 39.79
C PRO A 504 -7.50 38.55 38.32
N GLU A 505 -6.50 38.71 37.45
CA GLU A 505 -6.68 38.47 36.03
C GLU A 505 -6.73 36.97 35.73
N ALA A 506 -5.83 36.17 36.33
CA ALA A 506 -5.81 34.72 36.17
C ALA A 506 -7.13 34.05 36.58
N GLU A 507 -7.75 34.49 37.68
CA GLU A 507 -9.05 33.99 38.13
C GLU A 507 -10.16 34.29 37.11
N ARG A 508 -10.21 35.53 36.59
CA ARG A 508 -11.20 35.90 35.56
C ARG A 508 -11.11 34.99 34.34
N TYR A 509 -9.90 34.68 33.88
CA TYR A 509 -9.70 33.81 32.72
C TYR A 509 -10.00 32.33 33.04
N ALA A 510 -9.64 31.84 34.23
CA ALA A 510 -9.99 30.49 34.66
C ALA A 510 -11.51 30.29 34.79
N GLU A 511 -12.24 31.30 35.30
CA GLU A 511 -13.71 31.30 35.36
C GLU A 511 -14.34 31.32 33.97
N GLN A 512 -13.83 32.15 33.06
CA GLN A 512 -14.29 32.19 31.66
C GLN A 512 -14.05 30.86 30.93
N GLY A 513 -12.94 30.19 31.22
CA GLY A 513 -12.62 28.85 30.69
C GLY A 513 -13.32 27.69 31.41
N GLY A 514 -14.03 27.93 32.52
CA GLY A 514 -14.68 26.89 33.31
C GLY A 514 -13.73 25.99 34.11
N HIS A 515 -12.50 26.42 34.35
CA HIS A 515 -11.45 25.65 35.02
C HIS A 515 -11.59 25.71 36.55
N THR A 516 -12.55 24.97 37.09
CA THR A 516 -12.92 24.99 38.53
C THR A 516 -11.79 24.64 39.49
N GLU A 517 -10.92 23.69 39.12
CA GLU A 517 -9.74 23.31 39.92
C GLU A 517 -8.73 24.46 40.03
N VAL A 518 -8.47 25.17 38.93
CA VAL A 518 -7.61 26.35 38.92
C VAL A 518 -8.20 27.47 39.77
N VAL A 519 -9.51 27.74 39.63
CA VAL A 519 -10.21 28.73 40.46
C VAL A 519 -10.11 28.40 41.95
N GLN A 520 -10.23 27.11 42.29
CA GLN A 520 -10.06 26.66 43.67
C GLN A 520 -8.63 26.89 44.18
N LEU A 521 -7.61 26.53 43.38
CA LEU A 521 -6.20 26.75 43.72
C LEU A 521 -5.87 28.24 43.97
N LEU A 522 -6.36 29.12 43.10
CA LEU A 522 -6.16 30.57 43.23
C LEU A 522 -6.85 31.12 44.50
N ASN A 523 -8.06 30.65 44.80
CA ASN A 523 -8.80 31.05 46.00
C ASN A 523 -8.17 30.56 47.29
N ASP A 524 -7.67 29.32 47.31
CA ASP A 524 -6.98 28.76 48.46
C ASP A 524 -5.67 29.51 48.74
N TYR A 525 -4.92 29.90 47.71
CA TYR A 525 -3.73 30.73 47.84
C TYR A 525 -4.05 32.12 48.43
N LYS A 526 -5.10 32.81 47.94
CA LYS A 526 -5.56 34.09 48.51
C LYS A 526 -5.90 33.98 50.01
N ARG A 527 -6.60 32.90 50.40
CA ARG A 527 -6.95 32.63 51.82
C ARG A 527 -5.70 32.44 52.67
N GLN A 528 -4.73 31.66 52.19
CA GLN A 528 -3.45 31.44 52.89
C GLN A 528 -2.68 32.75 53.07
N MET A 529 -2.57 33.57 52.02
CA MET A 529 -1.88 34.87 52.10
C MET A 529 -2.57 35.84 53.07
N SER A 530 -3.91 35.86 53.08
CA SER A 530 -4.68 36.71 54.00
C SER A 530 -4.49 36.29 55.46
N GLN A 531 -4.42 34.99 55.74
CA GLN A 531 -4.15 34.45 57.09
C GLN A 531 -2.72 34.73 57.56
N VAL A 532 -1.72 34.63 56.67
CA VAL A 532 -0.32 34.97 56.99
C VAL A 532 -0.16 36.46 57.31
N HIS A 533 -0.88 37.34 56.61
CA HIS A 533 -0.88 38.78 56.92
C HIS A 533 -1.61 39.06 58.24
N ALA A 534 -2.71 38.37 58.55
CA ALA A 534 -3.44 38.54 59.81
C ALA A 534 -2.71 38.02 61.06
N MET A 535 -1.68 37.16 60.90
CA MET A 535 -0.85 36.66 62.01
C MET A 535 0.43 37.48 62.25
N ARG A 536 0.75 38.45 61.38
CA ARG A 536 1.94 39.32 61.50
C ARG A 536 1.64 40.70 62.10
N PHE A 537 0.40 40.96 62.46
CA PHE A 537 -0.08 42.11 63.26
C PHE A 537 -0.73 41.58 64.54
#